data_AF-A0A516KET1-F1
#
_entry.id   AF-A0A516KET1-F1
#
_cell.length_a   1.000
_cell.length_b   1.000
_cell.length_c   1.000
_cell.angle_alpha   90.00
_cell.angle_beta   90.00
_cell.angle_gamma   90.00
#
_symmetry.space_group_name_H-M   'P 1'
#
loop_
_entity.id
_entity.type
_entity.pdbx_description
1 polymer ?
#
loop_
_entity_poly.entity_id
_entity_poly.type
_entity_poly.pdbx_seq_one_letter_code
_entity_poly.pdbx_strand_id
1 'polypeptide(L)'
;MSQNLHQQLQQASQQIKDAQEAVIRANGANTQEIDQAIGQLQQIEQQLQQAKDQSGREATENPQFQQAFEQLHNVRKQIGNIKDHSNDV
;
A
#
# COMPACT_ATOMS: atom_id res chain seq x y z
N MET A 1 -4.42 -23.23 8.59
CA MET A 1 -3.69 -21.99 8.93
C MET A 1 -3.94 -20.85 7.92
N SER A 2 -4.79 -21.02 6.91
CA SER A 2 -4.98 -20.06 5.79
C SER A 2 -5.95 -18.91 6.06
N GLN A 3 -6.74 -18.96 7.14
CA GLN A 3 -7.68 -17.87 7.49
C GLN A 3 -6.95 -16.58 7.88
N ASN A 4 -5.78 -16.72 8.51
CA ASN A 4 -4.99 -15.57 8.97
C ASN A 4 -4.41 -14.78 7.79
N LEU A 5 -3.92 -15.48 6.76
CA LEU A 5 -3.42 -14.86 5.53
C LEU A 5 -4.53 -14.06 4.84
N HIS A 6 -5.70 -14.68 4.64
CA HIS A 6 -6.81 -14.02 3.95
C HIS A 6 -7.26 -12.73 4.68
N GLN A 7 -7.33 -12.77 6.01
CA GLN A 7 -7.66 -11.59 6.82
C GLN A 7 -6.58 -10.51 6.75
N GLN A 8 -5.29 -10.88 6.84
CA GLN A 8 -4.18 -9.94 6.70
C GLN A 8 -4.18 -9.25 5.33
N LEU A 9 -4.40 -10.00 4.26
CA LEU A 9 -4.45 -9.47 2.89
C LEU A 9 -5.66 -8.56 2.66
N GLN A 10 -6.81 -8.91 3.22
CA GLN A 10 -8.00 -8.09 3.16
C GLN A 10 -7.80 -6.78 3.92
N GLN A 11 -7.19 -6.84 5.10
CA GLN A 11 -6.88 -5.66 5.89
C GLN A 11 -5.87 -4.76 5.17
N ALA A 12 -4.77 -5.34 4.67
CA ALA A 12 -3.78 -4.63 3.86
C ALA A 12 -4.42 -3.95 2.66
N SER A 13 -5.27 -4.66 1.90
CA SER A 13 -6.00 -4.10 0.76
C SER A 13 -6.86 -2.90 1.14
N GLN A 14 -7.56 -2.98 2.28
CA GLN A 14 -8.40 -1.88 2.75
C GLN A 14 -7.55 -0.67 3.15
N GLN A 15 -6.44 -0.90 3.85
CA GLN A 15 -5.52 0.16 4.26
C GLN A 15 -4.84 0.83 3.05
N ILE A 16 -4.53 0.08 1.99
CA ILE A 16 -3.96 0.64 0.76
C ILE A 16 -4.97 1.56 0.09
N LYS A 17 -6.25 1.18 0.02
CA LYS A 17 -7.31 2.04 -0.51
C LYS A 17 -7.45 3.33 0.28
N ASP A 18 -7.40 3.24 1.61
CA ASP A 18 -7.49 4.43 2.47
C ASP A 18 -6.31 5.38 2.23
N ALA A 19 -5.09 4.84 2.16
CA ALA A 19 -3.88 5.60 1.81
C ALA A 19 -3.97 6.19 0.39
N GLN A 20 -4.51 5.44 -0.57
CA GLN A 20 -4.73 5.93 -1.93
C GLN A 20 -5.68 7.12 -1.96
N GLU A 21 -6.82 7.02 -1.26
CA GLU A 21 -7.78 8.11 -1.16
C GLU A 21 -7.15 9.33 -0.48
N ALA A 22 -6.35 9.15 0.57
CA ALA A 22 -5.61 10.23 1.21
C ALA A 22 -4.66 10.93 0.23
N VAL A 23 -3.92 10.18 -0.57
CA VAL A 23 -3.00 10.74 -1.60
C VAL A 23 -3.76 11.50 -2.68
N ILE A 24 -4.89 10.94 -3.16
CA ILE A 24 -5.74 11.59 -4.16
C ILE A 24 -6.36 12.87 -3.60
N ARG A 25 -6.79 12.88 -2.34
CA ARG A 25 -7.32 14.07 -1.66
C ARG A 25 -6.23 15.12 -1.44
N ALA A 26 -5.03 14.69 -1.09
CA ALA A 26 -3.92 15.58 -0.79
C ALA A 26 -3.39 16.30 -2.02
N ASN A 27 -3.48 15.72 -3.23
CA ASN A 27 -3.19 16.29 -4.56
C ASN A 27 -2.24 17.52 -4.59
N GLY A 28 -1.04 17.37 -4.02
CA GLY A 28 -0.01 18.42 -3.95
C GLY A 28 -0.25 19.55 -2.94
N ALA A 29 -1.45 19.71 -2.39
CA ALA A 29 -1.80 20.76 -1.43
C ALA A 29 -1.46 20.40 0.02
N ASN A 30 -1.50 19.11 0.38
CA ASN A 30 -1.38 18.69 1.79
C ASN A 30 -0.29 17.63 1.98
N THR A 31 0.96 18.08 2.03
CA THR A 31 2.15 17.22 2.18
C THR A 31 2.12 16.36 3.43
N GLN A 32 1.48 16.82 4.52
CA GLN A 32 1.33 16.03 5.75
C GLN A 32 0.51 14.76 5.53
N GLU A 33 -0.58 14.82 4.76
CA GLU A 33 -1.39 13.64 4.46
C GLU A 33 -0.66 12.66 3.53
N ILE A 34 0.17 13.18 2.63
CA ILE A 34 1.05 12.36 1.80
C ILE A 34 2.08 11.63 2.69
N ASP A 35 2.74 12.32 3.61
CA ASP A 35 3.71 11.70 4.54
C ASP A 35 3.04 10.64 5.42
N GLN A 36 1.81 10.89 5.90
CA GLN A 36 1.03 9.89 6.63
C GLN A 36 0.70 8.67 5.75
N ALA A 37 0.29 8.88 4.50
CA ALA A 37 0.02 7.80 3.57
C ALA A 37 1.29 6.98 3.26
N ILE A 38 2.46 7.63 3.11
CA ILE A 38 3.74 6.94 2.96
C ILE A 38 4.02 6.03 4.16
N GLY A 39 3.84 6.54 5.38
CA GLY A 39 4.02 5.77 6.61
C GLY A 39 3.09 4.56 6.68
N GLN A 40 1.81 4.74 6.31
CA GLN A 40 0.85 3.65 6.23
C GLN A 40 1.25 2.60 5.19
N LEU A 41 1.63 3.03 3.99
CA LEU A 41 2.06 2.11 2.92
C LEU A 41 3.29 1.30 3.34
N GLN A 42 4.23 1.89 4.08
CA GLN A 42 5.39 1.17 4.58
C GLN A 42 5.01 0.11 5.63
N GLN A 43 4.05 0.40 6.51
CA GLN A 43 3.51 -0.59 7.45
C GLN A 43 2.82 -1.75 6.71
N ILE A 44 2.03 -1.43 5.67
CA ILE A 44 1.32 -2.44 4.89
C ILE A 44 2.30 -3.32 4.11
N GLU A 45 3.37 -2.73 3.55
CA GLU A 45 4.45 -3.47 2.90
C GLU A 45 5.09 -4.48 3.85
N GLN A 46 5.38 -4.08 5.08
CA GLN A 46 5.91 -5.00 6.09
C GLN A 46 4.92 -6.13 6.42
N GLN A 47 3.62 -5.83 6.53
CA GLN A 47 2.60 -6.85 6.76
C GLN A 47 2.49 -7.83 5.61
N LEU A 48 2.48 -7.35 4.36
CA LEU A 48 2.50 -8.21 3.18
C LEU A 48 3.77 -9.06 3.13
N GLN A 49 4.92 -8.47 3.46
CA GLN A 49 6.19 -9.20 3.47
C GLN A 49 6.23 -10.27 4.58
N GLN A 50 5.69 -9.99 5.76
CA GLN A 50 5.50 -10.98 6.82
C GLN A 50 4.53 -12.08 6.39
N ALA A 51 3.41 -11.73 5.77
CA ALA A 51 2.45 -12.71 5.24
C ALA A 51 3.10 -13.62 4.20
N LYS A 52 3.98 -13.06 3.35
CA LYS A 52 4.82 -13.79 2.41
C LYS A 52 5.84 -14.69 3.11
N ASP A 53 6.52 -14.22 4.15
CA ASP A 53 7.48 -15.04 4.91
C ASP A 53 6.79 -16.20 5.64
N GLN A 54 5.61 -15.94 6.23
CA GLN A 54 4.85 -16.92 6.98
C GLN A 54 4.16 -17.97 6.11
N SER A 55 3.60 -17.57 4.97
CA SER A 55 2.84 -18.46 4.08
C SER A 55 3.64 -18.89 2.84
N GLY A 56 4.86 -18.37 2.66
CA GLY A 56 5.75 -18.70 1.57
C GLY A 56 5.09 -18.55 0.19
N ARG A 57 5.09 -19.64 -0.58
CA ARG A 57 4.51 -19.69 -1.93
C ARG A 57 3.01 -19.42 -1.94
N GLU A 58 2.28 -19.87 -0.91
CA GLU A 58 0.82 -19.69 -0.83
C GLU A 58 0.42 -18.21 -0.83
N ALA A 59 1.22 -17.34 -0.20
CA ALA A 59 1.00 -15.89 -0.27
C ALA A 59 1.28 -15.36 -1.67
N THR A 60 2.40 -15.70 -2.29
CA THR A 60 2.76 -15.17 -3.62
C THR A 60 1.85 -15.65 -4.75
N GLU A 61 1.23 -16.82 -4.59
CA GLU A 61 0.26 -17.38 -5.52
C GLU A 61 -1.18 -16.92 -5.21
N ASN A 62 -1.40 -16.25 -4.06
CA ASN A 62 -2.72 -15.76 -3.70
C ASN A 62 -3.07 -14.52 -4.54
N PRO A 63 -4.22 -14.52 -5.25
CA PRO A 63 -4.63 -13.38 -6.06
C PRO A 63 -4.82 -12.11 -5.22
N GLN A 64 -5.28 -12.21 -3.97
CA GLN A 64 -5.42 -11.04 -3.10
C GLN A 64 -4.07 -10.43 -2.72
N PHE A 65 -3.04 -11.27 -2.55
CA PHE A 65 -1.69 -10.78 -2.28
C PHE A 65 -1.16 -10.01 -3.49
N GLN A 66 -1.31 -10.58 -4.69
CA GLN A 66 -0.89 -9.93 -5.92
C GLN A 66 -1.61 -8.60 -6.10
N GLN A 67 -2.94 -8.58 -5.94
CA GLN A 67 -3.73 -7.35 -6.01
C GLN A 67 -3.32 -6.30 -4.97
N ALA A 68 -3.08 -6.70 -3.72
CA ALA A 68 -2.62 -5.78 -2.67
C ALA A 68 -1.23 -5.21 -3.00
N PHE A 69 -0.31 -6.05 -3.46
CA PHE A 69 1.04 -5.63 -3.81
C PHE A 69 1.05 -4.67 -5.02
N GLU A 70 0.22 -4.94 -6.02
CA GLU A 70 0.03 -4.06 -7.18
C GLU A 70 -0.57 -2.71 -6.77
N GLN A 71 -1.61 -2.70 -5.93
CA GLN A 71 -2.19 -1.46 -5.45
C GLN A 71 -1.17 -0.65 -4.64
N LEU A 72 -0.45 -1.27 -3.71
CA LEU A 72 0.58 -0.61 -2.92
C LEU A 72 1.64 0.06 -3.80
N HIS A 73 2.11 -0.65 -4.82
CA HIS A 73 3.09 -0.13 -5.77
C HIS A 73 2.52 1.03 -6.61
N ASN A 74 1.26 0.95 -7.02
CA ASN A 74 0.59 2.01 -7.76
C ASN A 74 0.45 3.30 -6.93
N VAL A 75 0.04 3.19 -5.66
CA VAL A 75 -0.07 4.35 -4.77
C VAL A 75 1.30 4.98 -4.52
N ARG A 76 2.35 4.17 -4.29
CA ARG A 76 3.73 4.69 -4.16
C ARG A 76 4.19 5.45 -5.41
N LYS A 77 3.88 4.93 -6.61
CA LYS A 77 4.17 5.65 -7.85
C LYS A 77 3.43 6.98 -7.93
N GLN A 78 2.14 7.02 -7.58
CA GLN A 78 1.38 8.28 -7.54
C GLN A 78 2.00 9.29 -6.59
N ILE A 79 2.37 8.88 -5.37
CA ILE A 79 3.05 9.74 -4.41
C ILE A 79 4.36 10.28 -4.97
N GLY A 80 5.17 9.42 -5.60
CA GLY A 80 6.41 9.81 -6.26
C GLY A 80 6.18 10.88 -7.31
N ASN A 81 5.19 10.67 -8.18
CA ASN A 81 4.80 11.65 -9.19
C ASN A 81 4.34 12.99 -8.57
N ILE A 82 3.53 12.97 -7.52
CA ILE A 82 3.04 14.20 -6.87
C ILE A 82 4.20 14.98 -6.25
N LYS A 83 5.14 14.28 -5.60
CA LYS A 83 6.30 14.90 -4.95
C LYS A 83 7.29 15.47 -5.97
N ASP A 84 7.50 14.78 -7.09
CA ASP A 84 8.33 15.23 -8.19
C ASP A 84 7.73 16.47 -8.88
N HIS A 85 6.43 16.43 -9.19
CA HIS A 85 5.72 17.56 -9.81
C HIS A 85 5.63 18.80 -8.91
N SER A 86 5.58 18.61 -7.58
CA SER A 86 5.59 19.72 -6.62
C SER A 86 6.97 20.39 -6.50
N ASN A 87 8.04 19.73 -6.97
CA ASN A 87 9.41 20.25 -6.94
C ASN A 87 9.83 20.90 -8.28
N ASP A 88 8.99 20.85 -9.32
CA ASP A 88 9.25 21.39 -10.67
C ASP A 88 8.57 22.76 -10.92
N VAL A 89 8.12 23.47 -9.87
CA VAL A 89 7.50 24.81 -9.95
C VAL A 89 8.30 25.91 -9.28
#